data_AF-A0A6S6SE39-F1
#
_entry.id   AF-A0A6S6SE39-F1
#
_cell.length_a   1.000
_cell.length_b   1.000
_cell.length_c   1.000
_cell.angle_alpha   90.00
_cell.angle_beta   90.00
_cell.angle_gamma   90.00
#
_symmetry.space_group_name_H-M   'P 1'
#
loop_
_entity.id
_entity.type
_entity.pdbx_description
1 polymer ?
#
loop_
_entity_poly.entity_id
_entity_poly.type
_entity_poly.pdbx_seq_one_letter_code
_entity_poly.pdbx_strand_id
1 'polypeptide(L)'
;MYEKQANSFASSLLLPGSFVKPFIARNDLTWELIKEVADKCEASLQATAWRLVTLAKEEYSLIIQYSNEVWIPIKSPSCHHFVERNKFSDYLLKTEIVNDRGFPSSWDECEATEWIDSSPQLPSIKYSAISYPEYGLTMTILYMPEVDGWEEEGDTEWTPPSF
;
A
#
# COMPACT_ATOMS: atom_id res chain seq x y z
N MET A 1 24.08 15.84 -11.57
CA MET A 1 22.76 15.74 -10.91
C MET A 1 22.29 14.30 -10.67
N TYR A 2 22.67 13.30 -11.49
CA TYR A 2 22.27 11.90 -11.31
C TYR A 2 22.84 11.18 -10.08
N GLU A 3 23.97 11.63 -9.55
CA GLU A 3 24.73 10.93 -8.51
C GLU A 3 24.08 10.99 -7.11
N LYS A 4 23.43 12.12 -6.75
CA LYS A 4 22.73 12.27 -5.46
C LYS A 4 21.46 11.42 -5.38
N GLN A 5 20.70 11.33 -6.47
CA GLN A 5 19.51 10.46 -6.55
C GLN A 5 19.91 8.98 -6.57
N ALA A 6 20.98 8.62 -7.28
CA ALA A 6 21.51 7.25 -7.27
C ALA A 6 22.04 6.84 -5.89
N ASN A 7 22.74 7.72 -5.17
CA ASN A 7 23.19 7.44 -3.80
C ASN A 7 22.03 7.30 -2.80
N SER A 8 20.99 8.12 -2.90
CA SER A 8 19.78 7.97 -2.07
C SER A 8 19.00 6.69 -2.39
N PHE A 9 19.06 6.22 -3.63
CA PHE A 9 18.48 4.95 -4.04
C PHE A 9 19.34 3.76 -3.57
N ALA A 10 20.67 3.87 -3.64
CA ALA A 10 21.60 2.87 -3.12
C ALA A 10 21.59 2.78 -1.58
N SER A 11 21.38 3.90 -0.86
CA SER A 11 21.20 3.87 0.59
C SER A 11 19.87 3.22 0.99
N SER A 12 18.83 3.26 0.16
CA SER A 12 17.60 2.48 0.39
C SER A 12 17.79 0.95 0.27
N LEU A 13 18.88 0.52 -0.38
CA LEU A 13 19.34 -0.87 -0.38
C LEU A 13 19.84 -1.30 1.03
N LEU A 14 20.13 -0.35 1.91
CA LEU A 14 20.55 -0.54 3.31
C LEU A 14 19.37 -0.73 4.28
N LEU A 15 18.17 -1.05 3.79
CA LEU A 15 17.06 -1.52 4.61
C LEU A 15 17.06 -3.07 4.65
N PRO A 16 17.93 -3.71 5.46
CA PRO A 16 18.00 -5.16 5.53
C PRO A 16 16.70 -5.70 6.11
N GLY A 17 16.13 -6.71 5.45
CA GLY A 17 14.85 -7.28 5.87
C GLY A 17 14.85 -7.79 7.31
N SER A 18 15.99 -8.20 7.86
CA SER A 18 16.12 -8.59 9.27
C SER A 18 15.86 -7.44 10.26
N PHE A 19 16.18 -6.20 9.90
CA PHE A 19 15.95 -5.02 10.74
C PHE A 19 14.52 -4.51 10.62
N VAL A 20 13.94 -4.62 9.42
CA VAL A 20 12.64 -4.02 9.09
C VAL A 20 11.46 -4.95 9.44
N LYS A 21 11.63 -6.27 9.31
CA LYS A 21 10.60 -7.28 9.62
C LYS A 21 9.97 -7.13 11.02
N PRO A 22 10.71 -6.85 12.10
CA PRO A 22 10.12 -6.65 13.42
C PRO A 22 9.16 -5.45 13.50
N PHE A 23 9.35 -4.41 12.70
CA PHE A 23 8.47 -3.24 12.66
C PHE A 23 7.13 -3.59 12.01
N ILE A 24 7.18 -4.30 10.88
CA ILE A 24 6.00 -4.75 10.13
C ILE A 24 5.21 -5.82 10.89
N ALA A 25 5.88 -6.71 11.62
CA ALA A 25 5.20 -7.79 12.34
C ALA A 25 4.45 -7.32 13.61
N ARG A 26 4.64 -6.08 14.04
CA ARG A 26 4.13 -5.55 15.32
C ARG A 26 3.15 -4.41 15.14
N ASN A 27 3.09 -3.80 13.96
CA ASN A 27 2.33 -2.58 13.72
C ASN A 27 1.75 -2.60 12.30
N ASP A 28 0.59 -1.97 12.15
CA ASP A 28 0.01 -1.67 10.85
C ASP A 28 0.96 -0.79 10.02
N LEU A 29 0.95 -0.98 8.70
CA LEU A 29 1.85 -0.27 7.78
C LEU A 29 1.35 1.15 7.50
N THR A 30 1.40 2.02 8.52
CA THR A 30 0.94 3.42 8.44
C THR A 30 2.04 4.35 7.94
N TRP A 31 1.68 5.56 7.49
CA TRP A 31 2.66 6.56 7.08
C TRP A 31 3.53 7.04 8.24
N GLU A 32 2.99 7.07 9.46
CA GLU A 32 3.76 7.34 10.68
C GLU A 32 4.88 6.30 10.87
N LEU A 33 4.57 5.01 10.77
CA LEU A 33 5.57 3.94 10.86
C LEU A 33 6.62 4.04 9.75
N ILE A 34 6.18 4.29 8.51
CA ILE A 34 7.08 4.45 7.36
C ILE A 34 8.04 5.61 7.60
N LYS A 35 7.55 6.74 8.14
CA LYS A 35 8.39 7.89 8.49
C LYS A 35 9.39 7.55 9.59
N GLU A 36 8.94 6.87 10.64
CA GLU A 36 9.80 6.45 11.75
C GLU A 36 10.96 5.56 11.26
N VAL A 37 10.67 4.59 10.40
CA VAL A 37 11.68 3.70 9.80
C VAL A 37 12.60 4.47 8.86
N ALA A 38 12.06 5.39 8.05
CA ALA A 38 12.84 6.20 7.13
C ALA A 38 13.87 7.06 7.88
N ASP A 39 13.46 7.69 8.98
CA ASP A 39 14.34 8.50 9.84
C ASP A 39 15.42 7.66 10.50
N LYS A 40 15.05 6.50 11.08
CA LYS A 40 15.99 5.59 11.74
C LYS A 40 17.05 5.03 10.80
N CYS A 41 16.72 4.89 9.52
CA CYS A 41 17.60 4.30 8.52
C CYS A 41 18.21 5.33 7.57
N GLU A 42 17.98 6.63 7.79
CA GLU A 42 18.44 7.72 6.93
C GLU A 42 18.11 7.48 5.44
N ALA A 43 16.92 6.92 5.19
CA ALA A 43 16.45 6.54 3.87
C ALA A 43 15.32 7.47 3.38
N SER A 44 15.10 7.52 2.07
CA SER A 44 13.97 8.29 1.53
C SER A 44 12.64 7.63 1.92
N LEU A 45 11.60 8.45 2.10
CA LEU A 45 10.28 7.96 2.48
C LEU A 45 9.70 7.01 1.43
N GLN A 46 9.85 7.36 0.16
CA GLN A 46 9.40 6.54 -0.98
C GLN A 46 10.07 5.17 -0.98
N ALA A 47 11.40 5.12 -0.81
CA ALA A 47 12.12 3.85 -0.85
C ALA A 47 11.84 3.00 0.40
N THR A 48 11.63 3.65 1.54
CA THR A 48 11.18 2.99 2.77
C THR A 48 9.77 2.40 2.61
N ALA A 49 8.82 3.16 2.07
CA ALA A 49 7.45 2.72 1.81
C ALA A 49 7.44 1.52 0.84
N TRP A 50 8.19 1.63 -0.27
CA TRP A 50 8.38 0.53 -1.21
C TRP A 50 8.87 -0.72 -0.46
N ARG A 51 9.98 -0.58 0.27
CA ARG A 51 10.62 -1.70 0.96
C ARG A 51 9.68 -2.37 1.96
N LEU A 52 8.97 -1.57 2.76
CA LEU A 52 8.02 -2.06 3.75
C LEU A 52 6.88 -2.84 3.09
N VAL A 53 6.25 -2.30 2.04
CA VAL A 53 5.18 -2.99 1.29
C VAL A 53 5.67 -4.31 0.70
N THR A 54 6.86 -4.34 0.08
CA THR A 54 7.41 -5.59 -0.49
C THR A 54 7.77 -6.66 0.53
N LEU A 55 7.88 -6.30 1.81
CA LEU A 55 8.15 -7.21 2.91
C LEU A 55 6.91 -7.53 3.76
N ALA A 56 5.80 -6.85 3.51
CA ALA A 56 4.55 -7.05 4.22
C ALA A 56 3.97 -8.44 3.92
N LYS A 57 3.38 -9.05 4.94
CA LYS A 57 2.70 -10.34 4.81
C LYS A 57 1.23 -10.18 4.42
N GLU A 58 0.59 -9.12 4.88
CA GLU A 58 -0.79 -8.80 4.53
C GLU A 58 -0.85 -8.12 3.16
N GLU A 59 -2.05 -7.99 2.62
CA GLU A 59 -2.26 -7.41 1.30
C GLU A 59 -2.18 -5.88 1.34
N TYR A 60 -1.05 -5.37 0.86
CA TYR A 60 -0.82 -3.95 0.68
C TYR A 60 -0.47 -3.62 -0.76
N SER A 61 -0.89 -2.44 -1.21
CA SER A 61 -0.38 -1.85 -2.43
C SER A 61 0.03 -0.39 -2.21
N LEU A 62 1.26 -0.06 -2.59
CA LEU A 62 1.75 1.31 -2.65
C LEU A 62 1.61 1.85 -4.07
N ILE A 63 1.00 3.02 -4.14
CA ILE A 63 0.78 3.78 -5.36
C ILE A 63 1.59 5.06 -5.26
N ILE A 64 2.31 5.38 -6.33
CA ILE A 64 3.13 6.58 -6.44
C ILE A 64 2.66 7.33 -7.69
N GLN A 65 2.24 8.58 -7.50
CA GLN A 65 1.76 9.44 -8.55
C GLN A 65 2.64 10.69 -8.63
N TYR A 66 3.07 11.03 -9.84
CA TYR A 66 3.74 12.30 -10.13
C TYR A 66 2.87 13.11 -11.09
N SER A 67 2.35 14.25 -10.62
CA SER A 67 1.39 15.08 -11.34
C SER A 67 0.19 14.24 -11.80
N ASN A 68 0.06 13.95 -13.09
CA ASN A 68 -1.01 13.12 -13.66
C ASN A 68 -0.51 11.75 -14.15
N GLU A 69 0.76 11.42 -13.95
CA GLU A 69 1.31 10.11 -14.32
C GLU A 69 1.35 9.19 -13.10
N VAL A 70 0.57 8.13 -13.18
CA VAL A 70 0.55 7.07 -12.18
C VAL A 70 1.58 6.02 -12.54
N TRP A 71 2.45 5.69 -11.58
CA TRP A 71 3.41 4.60 -11.73
C TRP A 71 2.77 3.23 -11.46
N ILE A 72 3.50 2.18 -11.80
CA ILE A 72 3.08 0.81 -11.52
C ILE A 72 2.88 0.64 -10.01
N PRO A 73 1.71 0.15 -9.55
CA PRO A 73 1.49 -0.14 -8.14
C PRO A 73 2.52 -1.17 -7.66
N ILE A 74 3.20 -0.87 -6.55
CA ILE A 74 4.07 -1.79 -5.84
C ILE A 74 3.17 -2.59 -4.91
N LYS A 75 3.31 -3.91 -4.91
CA LYS A 75 2.43 -4.81 -4.16
C LYS A 75 3.22 -5.62 -3.14
N SER A 76 2.59 -5.95 -2.03
CA SER A 76 3.08 -7.02 -1.16
C SER A 76 3.00 -8.36 -1.89
N PRO A 77 3.81 -9.37 -1.51
CA PRO A 77 3.78 -10.69 -2.14
C PRO A 77 2.42 -11.40 -2.07
N SER A 78 1.58 -11.05 -1.09
CA SER A 78 0.23 -11.58 -0.89
C SER A 78 -0.85 -10.83 -1.67
N CYS A 79 -0.60 -9.60 -2.13
CA CYS A 79 -1.61 -8.82 -2.84
C CYS A 79 -1.77 -9.31 -4.30
N HIS A 80 -2.87 -10.01 -4.56
CA HIS A 80 -3.19 -10.56 -5.88
C HIS A 80 -4.14 -9.67 -6.70
N HIS A 81 -4.74 -8.65 -6.08
CA HIS A 81 -5.67 -7.74 -6.74
C HIS A 81 -5.00 -6.85 -7.79
N PHE A 82 -5.67 -6.65 -8.92
CA PHE A 82 -5.21 -5.74 -9.97
C PHE A 82 -5.65 -4.30 -9.66
N VAL A 83 -4.72 -3.48 -9.19
CA VAL A 83 -4.93 -2.04 -9.01
C VAL A 83 -4.76 -1.34 -10.36
N GLU A 84 -5.80 -0.61 -10.77
CA GLU A 84 -5.78 0.12 -12.04
C GLU A 84 -4.92 1.37 -11.97
N ARG A 85 -4.16 1.63 -13.04
CA ARG A 85 -3.29 2.81 -13.11
C ARG A 85 -4.05 4.11 -13.42
N ASN A 86 -5.24 4.02 -14.01
CA ASN A 86 -5.94 5.17 -14.58
C ASN A 86 -7.24 5.53 -13.85
N LYS A 87 -7.67 4.73 -12.86
CA LYS A 87 -8.79 5.08 -11.98
C LYS A 87 -8.24 5.70 -10.72
N PHE A 88 -8.15 7.02 -10.75
CA PHE A 88 -7.92 7.83 -9.56
C PHE A 88 -9.07 8.82 -9.49
N SER A 89 -9.94 8.65 -8.51
CA SER A 89 -11.00 9.61 -8.28
C SER A 89 -10.39 10.88 -7.68
N ASP A 90 -10.58 12.02 -8.35
CA ASP A 90 -10.09 13.34 -7.91
C ASP A 90 -10.53 13.71 -6.47
N TYR A 91 -11.56 13.06 -5.94
CA TYR A 91 -12.09 13.26 -4.58
C TYR A 91 -11.44 12.39 -3.50
N LEU A 92 -10.66 11.37 -3.84
CA LEU A 92 -10.04 10.46 -2.86
C LEU A 92 -8.88 11.09 -2.07
N LEU A 93 -8.58 12.34 -2.38
CA LEU A 93 -7.56 13.13 -1.75
C LEU A 93 -8.12 13.89 -0.54
N LYS A 94 -8.63 13.17 0.47
CA LYS A 94 -8.35 13.60 1.86
C LYS A 94 -6.86 13.39 2.07
N THR A 95 -6.07 14.21 1.40
CA THR A 95 -4.63 14.10 1.44
C THR A 95 -4.16 15.05 2.49
N GLU A 96 -3.52 14.50 3.51
CA GLU A 96 -2.74 15.33 4.41
C GLU A 96 -1.57 15.88 3.59
N ILE A 97 -1.60 17.19 3.36
CA ILE A 97 -0.46 17.91 2.83
C ILE A 97 0.62 17.82 3.90
N VAL A 98 1.70 17.10 3.60
CA VAL A 98 2.79 16.89 4.54
C VAL A 98 3.51 18.21 4.75
N ASN A 99 3.12 18.92 5.81
CA ASN A 99 3.70 20.19 6.22
C ASN A 99 4.25 20.04 7.64
N ASP A 100 5.34 19.28 7.84
CA ASP A 100 6.07 19.12 9.12
C ASP A 100 5.26 18.80 10.40
N ARG A 101 3.94 18.61 10.33
CA ARG A 101 3.02 18.55 11.49
C ARG A 101 2.55 17.14 11.86
N GLY A 102 2.89 16.13 11.06
CA GLY A 102 2.55 14.74 11.33
C GLY A 102 2.40 13.93 10.05
N PHE A 103 2.58 12.61 10.16
CA PHE A 103 2.22 11.64 9.12
C PHE A 103 0.99 10.88 9.61
N PRO A 104 0.05 10.52 8.71
CA PRO A 104 -1.17 9.86 9.13
C PRO A 104 -0.88 8.47 9.71
N SER A 105 -1.48 8.20 10.87
CA SER A 105 -1.42 6.93 11.59
C SER A 105 -2.71 6.13 11.47
N SER A 106 -3.73 6.71 10.84
CA SER A 106 -5.05 6.11 10.64
C SER A 106 -5.29 5.79 9.16
N TRP A 107 -6.27 4.91 8.96
CA TRP A 107 -6.78 4.53 7.65
C TRP A 107 -8.17 5.13 7.43
N ASP A 108 -8.42 5.59 6.20
CA ASP A 108 -9.76 5.89 5.71
C ASP A 108 -10.33 4.68 4.96
N GLU A 109 -11.65 4.54 4.92
CA GLU A 109 -12.35 3.49 4.14
C GLU A 109 -12.72 4.02 2.75
N CYS A 110 -12.64 3.15 1.74
CA CYS A 110 -13.00 3.48 0.36
C CYS A 110 -13.67 2.30 -0.34
N GLU A 111 -14.37 2.60 -1.43
CA GLU A 111 -15.05 1.57 -2.22
C GLU A 111 -14.04 0.86 -3.12
N ALA A 112 -14.09 -0.47 -3.15
CA ALA A 112 -13.11 -1.26 -3.89
C ALA A 112 -13.08 -0.96 -5.39
N THR A 113 -14.24 -0.60 -5.95
CA THR A 113 -14.43 -0.24 -7.35
C THR A 113 -13.67 1.02 -7.77
N GLU A 114 -13.24 1.84 -6.79
CA GLU A 114 -12.46 3.03 -7.05
C GLU A 114 -11.00 2.71 -7.40
N TRP A 115 -10.52 1.52 -7.03
CA TRP A 115 -9.10 1.12 -7.15
C TRP A 115 -8.88 -0.15 -7.97
N ILE A 116 -9.81 -1.10 -7.90
CA ILE A 116 -9.70 -2.43 -8.51
C ILE A 116 -10.79 -2.56 -9.56
N ASP A 117 -10.40 -2.97 -10.77
CA ASP A 117 -11.38 -3.31 -11.80
C ASP A 117 -11.63 -4.81 -11.82
N SER A 118 -12.92 -5.17 -11.93
CA SER A 118 -13.34 -6.48 -12.39
C SER A 118 -12.75 -7.66 -11.60
N SER A 119 -12.85 -7.61 -10.27
CA SER A 119 -12.71 -8.82 -9.43
C SER A 119 -14.10 -9.42 -9.17
N PRO A 120 -14.30 -10.75 -9.28
CA PRO A 120 -15.56 -11.39 -8.92
C PRO A 120 -15.92 -11.20 -7.45
N GLN A 121 -14.93 -10.90 -6.60
CA GLN A 121 -15.09 -10.51 -5.21
C GLN A 121 -14.25 -9.27 -4.93
N LEU A 122 -14.91 -8.20 -4.51
CA LEU A 122 -14.28 -6.93 -4.18
C LEU A 122 -13.91 -6.94 -2.68
N PRO A 123 -12.63 -6.79 -2.32
CA PRO A 123 -12.22 -6.73 -0.91
C PRO A 123 -12.68 -5.42 -0.27
N SER A 124 -12.78 -5.38 1.06
CA SER A 124 -12.79 -4.09 1.76
C SER A 124 -11.44 -3.42 1.52
N ILE A 125 -11.44 -2.13 1.14
CA ILE A 125 -10.20 -1.37 0.95
C ILE A 125 -10.14 -0.25 1.96
N LYS A 126 -9.04 -0.23 2.70
CA LYS A 126 -8.61 0.90 3.51
C LYS A 126 -7.48 1.62 2.78
N TYR A 127 -7.41 2.93 2.92
CA TYR A 127 -6.35 3.71 2.29
C TYR A 127 -5.81 4.79 3.20
N SER A 128 -4.59 5.23 2.91
CA SER A 128 -3.97 6.38 3.54
C SER A 128 -3.03 7.05 2.55
N ALA A 129 -3.11 8.37 2.43
CA ALA A 129 -2.40 9.11 1.39
C ALA A 129 -1.66 10.34 1.95
N ILE A 130 -0.48 10.58 1.40
CA ILE A 130 0.30 11.79 1.66
C ILE A 130 0.63 12.49 0.34
N SER A 131 0.64 13.82 0.34
CA SER A 131 1.04 14.62 -0.82
C SER A 131 2.13 15.61 -0.47
N TYR A 132 3.03 15.78 -1.43
CA TYR A 132 4.04 16.81 -1.53
C TYR A 132 3.74 17.68 -2.76
N PRO A 133 2.88 18.72 -2.62
CA PRO A 133 2.45 19.53 -3.74
C PRO A 133 3.60 20.22 -4.49
N GLU A 134 4.67 20.60 -3.77
CA GLU A 134 5.86 21.24 -4.35
C GLU A 134 6.57 20.38 -5.40
N TYR A 135 6.46 19.05 -5.27
CA TYR A 135 7.04 18.08 -6.20
C TYR A 135 5.97 17.42 -7.09
N GLY A 136 4.71 17.83 -6.96
CA GLY A 136 3.57 17.17 -7.58
C GLY A 136 3.49 15.68 -7.24
N LEU A 137 3.95 15.26 -6.06
CA LEU A 137 4.05 13.85 -5.68
C LEU A 137 2.92 13.50 -4.71
N THR A 138 2.18 12.44 -5.00
CA THR A 138 1.23 11.82 -4.07
C THR A 138 1.57 10.35 -3.92
N MET A 139 1.63 9.87 -2.68
CA MET A 139 1.80 8.46 -2.40
C MET A 139 0.61 7.97 -1.59
N THR A 140 0.03 6.85 -2.03
CA THR A 140 -1.14 6.25 -1.41
C THR A 140 -0.84 4.80 -1.09
N ILE A 141 -1.16 4.37 0.13
CA ILE A 141 -1.11 2.96 0.51
C ILE A 141 -2.54 2.47 0.58
N LEU A 142 -2.78 1.33 -0.05
CA LEU A 142 -4.00 0.54 0.07
C LEU A 142 -3.71 -0.65 0.99
N TYR A 143 -4.63 -0.92 1.89
CA TYR A 143 -4.68 -2.09 2.74
C TYR A 143 -5.97 -2.86 2.46
N MET A 144 -5.83 -4.15 2.15
CA MET A 144 -6.94 -5.04 1.80
C MET A 144 -6.98 -6.15 2.86
N PRO A 145 -7.65 -5.93 4.00
CA PRO A 145 -7.73 -6.95 5.04
C PRO A 145 -8.36 -8.24 4.49
N GLU A 146 -7.76 -9.38 4.80
CA GLU A 146 -8.40 -10.68 4.57
C GLU A 146 -9.72 -10.69 5.34
N VAL A 147 -10.81 -11.01 4.63
CA VAL A 147 -12.11 -11.15 5.26
C VAL A 147 -12.16 -12.55 5.88
N ASP A 148 -11.85 -12.66 7.18
CA ASP A 148 -12.11 -13.85 7.98
C ASP A 148 -13.62 -14.11 8.03
N GLY A 149 -14.19 -14.77 7.02
CA GLY A 149 -15.65 -14.83 6.97
C GLY A 149 -16.31 -15.53 5.81
N TRP A 150 -15.63 -16.41 5.09
CA TRP A 150 -16.33 -17.38 4.26
C TRP A 150 -16.03 -18.76 4.82
N GLU A 151 -17.01 -19.31 5.54
CA GLU A 151 -17.15 -20.77 5.61
C GLU A 151 -16.98 -21.24 4.16
N GLU A 152 -15.98 -22.07 3.88
CA GLU A 152 -16.02 -22.92 2.70
C GLU A 152 -17.43 -23.50 2.70
N GLU A 153 -18.28 -23.14 1.72
CA GLU A 153 -19.51 -23.90 1.50
C GLU A 153 -19.01 -25.33 1.29
N GLY A 154 -19.10 -26.11 2.36
CA GLY A 154 -18.52 -27.43 2.44
C GLY A 154 -19.02 -28.22 1.27
N ASP A 155 -18.10 -29.00 0.69
CA ASP A 155 -18.36 -30.01 -0.34
C ASP A 155 -19.83 -30.44 -0.29
N THR A 156 -20.65 -29.88 -1.18
CA THR A 156 -22.03 -30.30 -1.30
C THR A 156 -21.97 -31.72 -1.83
N GLU A 157 -21.99 -32.69 -0.91
CA GLU A 157 -21.97 -34.10 -1.19
C GLU A 157 -23.12 -34.38 -2.17
N TRP A 158 -22.76 -34.59 -3.43
CA TRP A 158 -23.72 -34.77 -4.51
C TRP A 158 -24.59 -35.98 -4.18
N THR A 159 -25.88 -35.75 -3.92
CA THR A 159 -26.84 -36.84 -3.72
C THR A 159 -27.57 -37.10 -5.04
N PRO A 160 -27.44 -38.31 -5.63
CA PRO A 160 -28.14 -38.66 -6.85
C PRO A 160 -29.67 -38.61 -6.66
N PRO A 161 -30.44 -38.16 -7.66
CA PRO A 161 -31.89 -38.20 -7.60
C PRO A 161 -32.36 -39.66 -7.58
N SER A 162 -33.18 -40.00 -6.59
CA SER A 162 -33.89 -41.28 -6.55
C SER A 162 -35.04 -41.27 -7.55
N PHE A 163 -35.01 -42.20 -8.51
CA PHE A 163 -36.16 -42.54 -9.37
C PHE A 163 -37.08 -43.56 -8.69
#